data_AF-A0A6L9ZCT7-F1
#
_entry.id   AF-A0A6L9ZCT7-F1
#
_cell.length_a   1.000
_cell.length_b   1.000
_cell.length_c   1.000
_cell.angle_alpha   90.00
_cell.angle_beta   90.00
_cell.angle_gamma   90.00
#
_symmetry.space_group_name_H-M   'P 1'
#
loop_
_entity.id
_entity.type
_entity.pdbx_description
1 polymer ?
#
loop_
_entity_poly.entity_id
_entity_poly.type
_entity_poly.pdbx_seq_one_letter_code
_entity_poly.pdbx_strand_id
1 'polypeptide(L)' 'MGLTYSKLAEIALLHPYTVKRFFAGKKIDISSYLSICNVLGLEPKDIFISDATE' A
#
# COMPACT_ATOMS: atom_id res chain seq x y z
N MET A 1 13.10 15.78 -0.18
CA MET A 1 12.12 15.52 -1.25
C MET A 1 11.18 14.45 -0.71
N GLY A 2 9.88 14.72 -0.59
CA GLY A 2 8.93 13.77 0.04
C GLY A 2 8.57 12.62 -0.89
N LEU A 3 8.26 11.45 -0.32
CA LEU A 3 7.77 10.30 -1.07
C LEU A 3 6.33 10.58 -1.53
N THR A 4 6.10 10.74 -2.83
CA THR A 4 4.76 10.96 -3.40
C THR A 4 4.11 9.62 -3.76
N TYR A 5 2.77 9.57 -3.83
CA TYR A 5 2.06 8.37 -4.27
C TYR A 5 2.49 7.88 -5.65
N SER A 6 2.77 8.80 -6.57
CA SER A 6 3.27 8.46 -7.91
C SER A 6 4.64 7.81 -7.84
N LYS A 7 5.55 8.31 -6.98
CA LYS A 7 6.88 7.73 -6.85
C LYS A 7 6.84 6.35 -6.19
N LEU A 8 5.98 6.19 -5.18
CA LEU A 8 5.79 4.89 -4.54
C LEU A 8 5.20 3.87 -5.52
N ALA A 9 4.25 4.29 -6.35
CA ALA A 9 3.65 3.44 -7.38
C ALA A 9 4.68 3.00 -8.44
N GLU A 10 5.56 3.92 -8.86
CA GLU A 10 6.67 3.62 -9.77
C GLU A 10 7.62 2.56 -9.19
N ILE A 11 8.03 2.71 -7.92
CA ILE A 11 8.93 1.76 -7.26
C ILE A 11 8.25 0.41 -7.02
N ALA A 12 6.96 0.42 -6.66
CA ALA A 12 6.19 -0.79 -6.41
C ALA A 12 5.72 -1.49 -7.69
N LEU A 13 5.95 -0.91 -8.88
CA LEU A 13 5.40 -1.38 -10.16
C LEU A 13 3.87 -1.50 -10.15
N LEU A 14 3.20 -0.55 -9.49
CA LEU A 14 1.75 -0.50 -9.33
C LEU A 14 1.15 0.74 -10.00
N HIS A 15 -0.16 0.71 -10.22
CA HIS A 15 -0.88 1.90 -10.61
C HIS A 15 -1.00 2.89 -9.41
N PRO A 16 -0.82 4.22 -9.60
CA PRO A 16 -0.92 5.20 -8.51
C PRO A 16 -2.26 5.16 -7.76
N TYR A 17 -3.33 4.72 -8.43
CA TYR A 17 -4.63 4.52 -7.81
C TYR A 17 -4.60 3.42 -6.73
N THR A 18 -3.84 2.34 -6.91
CA THR A 18 -3.70 1.26 -5.93
C THR A 18 -3.03 1.76 -4.65
N VAL A 19 -1.99 2.59 -4.80
CA VAL A 19 -1.33 3.25 -3.66
C VAL A 19 -2.28 4.18 -2.92
N LYS A 20 -3.09 4.98 -3.64
CA LYS A 20 -4.11 5.82 -3.00
C LYS A 20 -5.14 4.99 -2.22
N ARG A 21 -5.58 3.85 -2.77
CA ARG A 21 -6.51 2.94 -2.09
C ARG A 21 -5.91 2.34 -0.82
N PHE A 22 -4.64 1.93 -0.86
CA PHE A 22 -3.90 1.45 0.31
C PHE A 22 -3.93 2.47 1.46
N PHE A 23 -3.52 3.72 1.21
CA PHE A 23 -3.51 4.76 2.24
C PHE A 23 -4.92 5.24 2.65
N ALA A 24 -5.92 5.07 1.78
CA ALA A 24 -7.32 5.33 2.11
C ALA A 24 -7.97 4.19 2.92
N GLY A 25 -7.22 3.14 3.28
CA GLY A 25 -7.74 1.98 4.01
C GLY A 25 -8.74 1.16 3.19
N LYS A 26 -8.71 1.26 1.86
CA LYS A 26 -9.61 0.49 0.99
C LYS A 26 -8.99 -0.86 0.65
N LYS A 27 -9.84 -1.86 0.48
CA LYS A 27 -9.45 -3.19 0.01
C LYS A 27 -8.65 -3.11 -1.30
N ILE A 28 -7.49 -3.74 -1.32
CA ILE A 28 -6.64 -3.94 -2.51
C ILE A 28 -6.17 -5.40 -2.54
N ASP A 29 -5.61 -5.84 -3.66
CA ASP A 29 -5.05 -7.18 -3.79
C ASP A 29 -3.85 -7.37 -2.86
N ILE A 30 -3.72 -8.58 -2.28
CA ILE A 30 -2.65 -8.93 -1.34
C ILE A 30 -1.27 -8.72 -1.96
N SER A 31 -1.10 -9.02 -3.25
CA SER A 31 0.16 -8.81 -3.98
C SER A 31 0.55 -7.32 -4.04
N SER A 32 -0.44 -6.45 -4.26
CA SER A 32 -0.23 -5.00 -4.29
C SER A 32 0.09 -4.47 -2.90
N TYR A 33 -0.60 -4.98 -1.89
CA TYR A 33 -0.36 -4.66 -0.49
C TYR A 33 1.09 -4.99 -0.08
N LEU A 34 1.52 -6.24 -0.33
CA LEU A 34 2.88 -6.67 0.00
C LEU A 34 3.95 -5.86 -0.75
N SER A 35 3.69 -5.50 -2.01
CA SER A 35 4.61 -4.67 -2.80
C SER A 35 4.76 -3.28 -2.18
N ILE A 36 3.67 -2.66 -1.74
CA ILE A 36 3.71 -1.36 -1.05
C ILE A 36 4.43 -1.46 0.30
N CYS A 37 4.15 -2.52 1.07
CA CYS A 37 4.81 -2.77 2.36
C CYS A 37 6.33 -2.90 2.19
N ASN A 38 6.77 -3.69 1.21
CA ASN A 38 8.19 -3.92 0.94
C ASN A 38 8.92 -2.62 0.56
N VAL A 39 8.30 -1.78 -0.29
CA VAL A 39 8.86 -0.47 -0.67
C VAL A 39 8.98 0.48 0.53
N LEU A 40 8.03 0.39 1.47
CA LEU A 40 8.02 1.21 2.68
C LEU A 40 8.88 0.61 3.81
N GLY A 41 9.43 -0.59 3.64
CA GLY A 41 10.13 -1.32 4.70
C GLY A 41 9.23 -1.70 5.87
N LEU A 42 7.93 -1.87 5.61
CA LEU A 42 6.92 -2.26 6.60
C LEU A 42 6.70 -3.76 6.56
N GLU A 43 6.51 -4.37 7.73
CA GLU A 43 6.02 -5.74 7.80
C GLU A 43 4.48 -5.74 7.73
N PRO A 44 3.84 -6.78 7.17
CA PRO A 44 2.38 -6.84 7.09
C PRO A 44 1.66 -6.68 8.43
N LYS A 45 2.34 -7.04 9.54
CA LYS A 45 1.85 -6.89 10.92
C LYS A 45 1.84 -5.44 11.42
N ASP A 46 2.67 -4.57 10.84
CA ASP A 46 2.80 -3.17 11.23
C ASP A 46 1.66 -2.31 10.66
N ILE A 47 0.98 -2.83 9.65
CA ILE A 47 -0.13 -2.17 8.99
C ILE A 47 -1.41 -2.85 9.46
N PHE A 48 -2.15 -2.16 10.31
CA PHE A 48 -3.45 -2.60 10.78
C PHE A 48 -4.46 -2.47 9.63
N ILE A 49 -4.75 -3.58 8.96
CA ILE A 49 -5.89 -3.63 8.03
C ILE A 49 -7.14 -3.73 8.91
N SER A 50 -7.79 -2.60 9.20
CA SER A 50 -9.15 -2.59 9.75
C SER A 50 -10.13 -3.10 8.70
N ASP A 51 -10.18 -4.41 8.50
CA ASP A 51 -11.31 -5.08 7.87
C ASP A 51 -11.55 -6.40 8.63
N ALA A 52 -12.07 -6.24 9.85
CA ALA A 52 -12.75 -7.28 10.61
C ALA A 52 -13.85 -6.61 11.45
N THR A 53 -14.81 -5.99 10.77
CA THR A 53 -16.16 -5.91 11.31
C THR A 53 -16.98 -6.89 10.47
N GLU A 54 -17.28 -8.01 11.13
CA GLU A 54 -18.13 -9.17 10.74
C GLU A 54 -17.55 -10.20 9.75
#